data_AF-A0A838UIV5-F1
#
_entry.id   AF-A0A838UIV5-F1
#
_cell.length_a   1.000
_cell.length_b   1.000
_cell.length_c   1.000
_cell.angle_alpha   90.00
_cell.angle_beta   90.00
_cell.angle_gamma   90.00
#
_symmetry.space_group_name_H-M   'P 1'
#
loop_
_entity.id
_entity.type
_entity.pdbx_description
1 polymer ?
#
loop_
_entity_poly.entity_id
_entity_poly.type
_entity_poly.pdbx_seq_one_letter_code
_entity_poly.pdbx_strand_id
1 'polypeptide(L)' 'MTIAVDDRGFLLGDGLFETLLWSGGALHRFDAHVARLTAGCAALGLPAPAKEAFESVALAAIERAGLRDARAAVR' A
#
# COMPACT_ATOMS: atom_id res chain seq x y z
N MET A 1 13.12 11.42 -0.61
CA MET A 1 12.92 10.17 0.15
C MET A 1 14.19 9.36 -0.01
N THR A 2 14.78 8.91 1.09
CA THR A 2 15.99 8.08 1.13
C THR A 2 15.66 6.76 1.81
N ILE A 3 16.30 5.67 1.39
CA ILE A 3 16.16 4.34 2.00
C ILE A 3 17.53 3.94 2.57
N ALA A 4 17.55 3.19 3.67
CA ALA A 4 18.78 2.71 4.27
C ALA A 4 19.50 1.73 3.33
N VAL A 5 20.84 1.77 3.30
CA VAL A 5 21.64 0.93 2.38
C VAL A 5 21.60 -0.56 2.73
N ASP A 6 21.27 -0.87 3.99
CA ASP A 6 21.15 -2.23 4.54
C ASP A 6 19.70 -2.71 4.64
N ASP A 7 18.74 -1.97 4.08
CA ASP A 7 17.34 -2.38 4.00
C ASP A 7 17.21 -3.68 3.20
N ARG A 8 16.57 -4.70 3.79
CA ARG A 8 16.40 -6.01 3.16
C ARG A 8 15.47 -5.98 1.96
N GLY A 9 14.49 -5.08 1.95
CA GLY A 9 13.65 -4.82 0.79
C GLY A 9 14.47 -4.26 -0.38
N PHE A 10 15.42 -3.37 -0.09
CA PHE A 10 16.35 -2.85 -1.10
C PHE A 10 17.35 -3.89 -1.60
N LEU A 11 17.99 -4.64 -0.69
CA LEU A 11 19.08 -5.57 -1.03
C LEU A 11 18.60 -6.91 -1.58
N LEU A 12 17.46 -7.42 -1.09
CA LEU A 12 17.01 -8.80 -1.34
C LEU A 12 15.59 -8.88 -1.92
N GLY A 13 14.89 -7.74 -2.04
CA GLY A 13 13.47 -7.75 -2.38
C GLY A 13 12.60 -8.38 -1.27
N ASP A 14 13.07 -8.35 -0.01
CA ASP A 14 12.37 -8.92 1.14
C ASP A 14 11.20 -8.02 1.58
N GLY A 15 10.10 -8.11 0.85
CA GLY A 15 8.90 -7.33 1.12
C GLY A 15 7.81 -7.60 0.09
N LEU A 16 6.64 -7.01 0.32
CA LEU A 16 5.54 -7.01 -0.63
C LEU A 16 4.85 -5.65 -0.63
N PHE A 17 4.09 -5.38 -1.67
CA PHE A 17 3.29 -4.17 -1.80
C PHE A 17 1.97 -4.48 -2.50
N GLU A 18 1.06 -3.52 -2.47
CA GLU A 18 -0.19 -3.56 -3.19
C GLU A 18 -0.28 -2.37 -4.16
N THR A 19 -1.02 -2.55 -5.25
CA THR A 19 -1.37 -1.45 -6.15
C THR A 19 -2.88 -1.33 -6.21
N LEU A 20 -3.40 -0.23 -5.69
CA LEU A 20 -4.83 0.04 -5.62
C LEU A 20 -5.24 1.07 -6.67
N LEU A 21 -6.44 0.92 -7.22
CA LEU A 21 -7.01 1.92 -8.11
C LEU A 21 -7.78 2.96 -7.28
N TRP A 22 -7.39 4.22 -7.41
CA TRP A 22 -8.18 5.37 -6.99
C TRP A 22 -8.98 5.90 -8.18
N SER A 23 -10.31 5.97 -8.03
CA SER A 23 -11.19 6.56 -9.03
C SER A 23 -12.57 6.82 -8.42
N GLY A 24 -13.18 7.96 -8.75
CA GLY A 24 -14.51 8.31 -8.26
C GLY A 24 -14.58 8.49 -6.75
N GLY A 25 -13.51 9.01 -6.14
CA GLY A 25 -13.46 9.30 -4.71
C GLY A 25 -13.27 8.09 -3.79
N ALA A 26 -12.89 6.92 -4.33
CA ALA A 26 -12.72 5.69 -3.54
C ALA A 26 -11.53 4.83 -4.00
N LEU A 27 -11.01 4.03 -3.06
CA LEU A 27 -10.08 2.93 -3.33
C LEU A 27 -10.88 1.70 -3.77
N HIS A 28 -10.65 1.25 -5.00
CA HIS A 28 -11.40 0.13 -5.58
C HIS A 28 -10.92 -1.19 -4.98
N ARG A 29 -11.89 -2.04 -4.58
CA ARG A 29 -11.65 -3.38 -4.02
C ARG A 29 -10.69 -3.39 -2.81
N PHE A 30 -10.67 -2.31 -2.03
CA PHE A 30 -9.75 -2.13 -0.90
C PHE A 30 -9.64 -3.37 0.00
N ASP A 31 -10.78 -3.90 0.46
CA ASP A 31 -10.83 -5.09 1.33
C ASP A 31 -10.17 -6.33 0.72
N ALA A 32 -10.31 -6.52 -0.59
CA ALA A 32 -9.67 -7.64 -1.28
C ALA A 32 -8.14 -7.46 -1.37
N HIS A 33 -7.67 -6.22 -1.54
CA HIS A 33 -6.24 -5.91 -1.49
C HIS A 33 -5.67 -6.08 -0.09
N VAL A 34 -6.39 -5.66 0.96
CA VAL A 34 -5.97 -5.89 2.35
C VAL A 34 -5.91 -7.38 2.67
N ALA A 35 -6.92 -8.15 2.26
CA ALA A 35 -6.90 -9.61 2.46
C ALA A 35 -5.68 -10.26 1.79
N ARG A 36 -5.34 -9.84 0.56
CA ARG A 36 -4.16 -10.34 -0.15
C ARG A 36 -2.85 -9.92 0.50
N LEU A 37 -2.74 -8.66 0.92
CA LEU A 37 -1.58 -8.13 1.66
C LEU A 37 -1.36 -8.93 2.94
N THR A 38 -2.40 -9.12 3.75
CA THR A 38 -2.33 -9.89 5.00
C THR A 38 -1.93 -11.35 4.76
N ALA A 39 -2.49 -11.99 3.74
CA ALA A 39 -2.10 -13.35 3.36
C ALA A 39 -0.64 -13.44 2.89
N GLY A 40 -0.16 -12.47 2.12
CA GLY A 40 1.23 -12.39 1.68
C GLY A 40 2.20 -12.13 2.85
N CYS A 41 1.85 -11.23 3.77
CA CYS A 41 2.57 -11.01 5.02
C CYS A 41 2.71 -12.32 5.81
N ALA A 42 1.61 -13.05 6.01
CA ALA A 42 1.64 -14.34 6.68
C ALA A 42 2.53 -15.38 5.97
N ALA A 43 2.47 -15.45 4.64
CA ALA A 43 3.29 -16.37 3.85
C ALA A 43 4.80 -16.06 3.92
N LEU A 44 5.17 -14.78 4.04
CA LEU A 44 6.55 -14.32 4.12
C LEU A 44 7.06 -14.15 5.56
N GLY A 45 6.21 -14.34 6.57
CA GLY A 45 6.57 -14.09 7.97
C GLY A 45 6.76 -12.60 8.31
N LEU A 46 6.12 -11.71 7.56
CA LEU A 46 6.16 -10.26 7.76
C LEU A 46 4.96 -9.78 8.58
N PRO A 47 5.09 -8.70 9.36
CA PRO A 47 3.95 -8.12 10.09
C PRO A 47 2.94 -7.51 9.10
N ALA A 48 1.67 -7.88 9.25
CA ALA A 48 0.58 -7.26 8.48
C ALA A 48 0.18 -5.92 9.13
N PRO A 49 -0.02 -4.84 8.35
CA PRO A 49 -0.55 -3.59 8.90
C PRO A 49 -2.02 -3.75 9.29
N ALA A 50 -2.48 -2.94 10.24
CA ALA A 50 -3.91 -2.79 10.50
C ALA A 50 -4.62 -2.19 9.27
N LYS A 51 -5.80 -2.69 8.94
CA LYS A 51 -6.58 -2.29 7.76
C LYS A 51 -6.80 -0.77 7.73
N GLU A 52 -7.21 -0.21 8.85
CA GLU A 52 -7.57 1.21 9.01
C GLU A 52 -6.34 2.11 8.85
N ALA A 53 -5.18 1.66 9.36
CA ALA A 53 -3.92 2.37 9.18
C ALA A 53 -3.48 2.38 7.71
N PHE A 54 -3.65 1.25 7.00
CA PHE A 54 -3.32 1.16 5.58
C PHE A 54 -4.23 2.04 4.73
N GLU A 55 -5.53 2.07 5.02
CA GLU A 55 -6.50 2.95 4.35
C GLU A 55 -6.16 4.43 4.55
N SER A 56 -5.89 4.82 5.81
CA SER A 56 -5.56 6.19 6.17
C SER A 56 -4.33 6.71 5.41
N VAL A 57 -3.28 5.90 5.29
CA VAL A 57 -2.07 6.29 4.54
C VAL A 57 -2.33 6.38 3.03
N ALA A 58 -3.10 5.45 2.46
CA ALA A 58 -3.45 5.48 1.04
C ALA A 58 -4.26 6.75 0.68
N LEU A 59 -5.23 7.12 1.52
CA LEU A 59 -6.01 8.35 1.35
C LEU A 59 -5.13 9.59 1.50
N ALA A 60 -4.26 9.63 2.53
CA ALA A 60 -3.32 10.73 2.73
C ALA A 60 -2.35 10.91 1.54
N ALA A 61 -2.00 9.83 0.83
CA ALA A 61 -1.16 9.90 -0.37
C ALA A 61 -1.90 10.58 -1.54
N ILE A 62 -3.16 10.24 -1.77
CA ILE A 62 -4.02 10.89 -2.78
C ILE A 62 -4.16 12.39 -2.49
N GLU A 63 -4.41 12.72 -1.23
CA GLU A 63 -4.53 14.09 -0.75
C GLU A 63 -3.27 14.91 -1.03
N ARG A 64 -2.11 14.40 -0.61
CA ARG A 64 -0.82 15.07 -0.80
C ARG A 64 -0.42 15.18 -2.27
N ALA A 65 -0.86 14.25 -3.10
CA ALA A 65 -0.62 14.29 -4.55
C ALA A 65 -1.58 15.24 -5.29
N GLY A 66 -2.66 15.73 -4.63
CA GLY A 66 -3.66 16.58 -5.27
C GLY A 66 -4.52 15.83 -6.30
N LEU A 67 -4.73 14.52 -6.11
CA LEU A 67 -5.37 13.64 -7.11
C LEU A 67 -6.81 13.22 -6.75
N ARG A 68 -7.50 13.97 -5.88
CA ARG A 68 -8.86 13.64 -5.40
C ARG A 68 -9.83 13.29 -6.54
N ASP A 69 -9.85 14.10 -7.59
CA ASP A 69 -10.78 13.95 -8.72
C ASP A 69 -10.16 13.22 -9.93
N ALA A 70 -8.94 12.70 -9.78
CA ALA A 70 -8.22 12.00 -10.84
C ALA A 70 -8.36 10.49 -10.73
N ARG A 71 -8.09 9.79 -11.83
CA ARG A 71 -7.83 8.35 -11.81
C ARG A 71 -6.34 8.12 -11.53
N ALA A 72 -6.01 7.35 -10.50
CA ALA A 72 -4.63 7.13 -10.09
C ALA A 72 -4.39 5.69 -9.60
N ALA A 73 -3.14 5.25 -9.69
CA ALA A 73 -2.66 4.05 -9.00
C ALA A 73 -1.99 4.45 -7.69
N VAL A 74 -2.41 3.86 -6.58
CA VAL A 74 -1.85 4.07 -5.24
C VAL A 74 -0.96 2.88 -4.89
N ARG A 75 0.29 3.15 -4.54
CA ARG A 75 1.34 2.17 -4.21
C ARG A 75 2.32 2.77 -3.20
#